data_AF-A0A1S1P6E8-F1
#
_entry.id   AF-A0A1S1P6E8-F1
#
_cell.length_a   1.000
_cell.length_b   1.000
_cell.length_c   1.000
_cell.angle_alpha   90.00
_cell.angle_beta   90.00
_cell.angle_gamma   90.00
#
_symmetry.space_group_name_H-M   'P 1'
#
loop_
_entity.id
_entity.type
_entity.pdbx_description
1 polymer ?
#
loop_
_entity_poly.entity_id
_entity_poly.type
_entity_poly.pdbx_seq_one_letter_code
_entity_poly.pdbx_strand_id
1 'polypeptide(L)' 'MSETTDQSAAELRGLLRFAQGLGLDEETVREIYEAVGREAMATGASDDDRMAEVRKQMLTAVI' A
#
# COMPACT_ATOMS: atom_id res chain seq x y z
N MET A 1 1.90 -18.27 -10.20
CA MET A 1 0.82 -17.38 -9.74
C MET A 1 0.78 -17.18 -8.22
N SER A 2 1.39 -18.06 -7.41
CA SER A 2 1.38 -17.91 -5.94
C SER A 2 2.29 -16.80 -5.40
N GLU A 3 3.51 -16.63 -5.93
CA GLU A 3 4.50 -15.71 -5.33
C GLU A 3 4.03 -14.24 -5.28
N THR A 4 3.40 -13.73 -6.34
CA THR A 4 2.85 -12.36 -6.38
C THR A 4 1.69 -12.17 -5.39
N THR A 5 0.91 -13.22 -5.15
CA THR A 5 -0.20 -13.21 -4.19
C THR A 5 0.33 -13.26 -2.76
N ASP A 6 1.35 -14.07 -2.51
CA ASP A 6 2.02 -14.20 -1.22
C ASP A 6 2.78 -12.91 -0.85
N GLN A 7 3.44 -12.30 -1.83
CA GLN A 7 4.10 -11.00 -1.67
C GLN A 7 3.08 -9.90 -1.34
N SER A 8 1.99 -9.78 -2.11
CA SER A 8 0.95 -8.79 -1.85
C SER A 8 0.31 -8.97 -0.46
N ALA A 9 0.12 -10.21 -0.02
CA ALA A 9 -0.41 -10.51 1.32
C ALA A 9 0.60 -10.19 2.44
N ALA A 10 1.90 -10.29 2.19
CA ALA A 10 2.94 -9.89 3.12
C ALA A 10 3.04 -8.35 3.21
N GLU A 11 2.98 -7.67 2.07
CA GLU A 11 2.98 -6.20 1.96
C GLU A 11 1.79 -5.60 2.70
N LEU A 12 0.57 -6.05 2.41
CA LEU A 12 -0.64 -5.60 3.10
C LEU A 12 -0.57 -5.83 4.60
N ARG A 13 -0.04 -6.98 5.06
CA ARG A 13 0.17 -7.22 6.50
C ARG A 13 1.16 -6.24 7.13
N GLY A 14 2.21 -5.84 6.41
CA GLY A 14 3.13 -4.80 6.85
C GLY A 14 2.46 -3.43 6.96
N LEU A 15 1.72 -3.05 5.92
CA LEU A 15 1.00 -1.78 5.86
C LEU A 15 -0.08 -1.67 6.93
N LEU A 16 -0.84 -2.73 7.20
CA LEU A 16 -1.86 -2.73 8.25
C LEU A 16 -1.25 -2.52 9.65
N ARG A 17 -0.06 -3.10 9.92
CA ARG A 17 0.65 -2.82 11.18
C ARG A 17 1.12 -1.37 11.27
N PHE A 18 1.56 -0.79 10.16
CA PHE A 18 1.92 0.63 10.11
C PHE A 18 0.69 1.53 10.31
N ALA A 19 -0.42 1.23 9.64
CA ALA A 19 -1.71 1.91 9.73
C ALA A 19 -2.27 1.95 11.16
N GLN A 20 -2.11 0.86 11.91
CA GLN A 20 -2.51 0.79 13.32
C GLN A 20 -1.84 1.87 14.17
N GLY A 21 -0.57 2.19 13.91
CA GLY A 21 0.13 3.28 14.60
C GLY A 21 -0.37 4.67 14.22
N LEU A 22 -1.06 4.78 13.08
CA LEU A 22 -1.66 6.01 12.56
C LEU A 22 -3.16 6.16 12.87
N GLY A 23 -3.81 5.09 13.35
CA GLY A 23 -5.26 5.06 13.58
C GLY A 23 -6.10 4.90 12.30
N LEU A 24 -5.49 4.46 11.19
CA LEU A 24 -6.20 4.19 9.94
C LEU A 24 -6.84 2.80 9.95
N ASP A 25 -8.04 2.71 9.37
CA ASP A 25 -8.77 1.45 9.20
C ASP A 25 -8.24 0.65 7.99
N GLU A 26 -8.59 -0.64 7.94
CA GLU A 26 -8.13 -1.56 6.89
C GLU A 26 -8.67 -1.20 5.49
N GLU A 27 -9.89 -0.64 5.40
CA GLU A 27 -10.50 -0.27 4.12
C GLU A 27 -9.70 0.86 3.46
N THR A 28 -9.41 1.93 4.22
CA THR A 28 -8.56 3.04 3.76
C THR A 28 -7.18 2.55 3.31
N VAL A 29 -6.56 1.62 4.03
CA VAL A 29 -5.24 1.05 3.66
C VAL A 29 -5.31 0.27 2.35
N ARG A 30 -6.37 -0.52 2.16
CA ARG A 30 -6.58 -1.33 0.96
C ARG A 30 -6.84 -0.44 -0.25
N GLU A 31 -7.65 0.59 -0.10
CA GLU A 31 -7.93 1.57 -1.16
C GLU A 31 -6.65 2.25 -1.64
N ILE A 32 -5.81 2.74 -0.72
CA ILE A 32 -4.53 3.38 -1.05
C ILE A 32 -3.60 2.39 -1.75
N TYR A 33 -3.44 1.18 -1.20
CA TYR A 33 -2.57 0.15 -1.79
C TYR A 33 -2.95 -0.19 -3.23
N GLU A 34 -4.25 -0.37 -3.49
CA GLU A 34 -4.76 -0.71 -4.82
C GLU A 34 -4.69 0.48 -5.79
N ALA A 35 -5.00 1.69 -5.32
CA ALA A 35 -4.92 2.90 -6.13
C ALA A 35 -3.50 3.16 -6.61
N VAL A 36 -2.53 3.15 -5.69
CA VAL A 36 -1.11 3.32 -6.01
C VAL A 36 -0.59 2.15 -6.84
N GLY A 37 -1.06 0.92 -6.60
CA GLY A 37 -0.74 -0.24 -7.44
C GLY A 37 -1.17 -0.07 -8.91
N ARG A 38 -2.38 0.44 -9.16
CA ARG A 38 -2.85 0.74 -10.52
C ARG A 38 -2.03 1.84 -11.18
N GLU A 39 -1.67 2.89 -10.43
CA GLU A 39 -0.85 3.99 -10.93
C GLU A 39 0.57 3.53 -11.28
N ALA A 40 1.19 2.71 -10.42
CA ALA A 40 2.50 2.14 -10.67
C ALA A 40 2.51 1.26 -11.93
N MET A 41 1.47 0.45 -12.15
CA MET A 41 1.31 -0.32 -13.39
C MET A 41 1.18 0.57 -14.62
N ALA A 42 0.46 1.70 -14.53
CA ALA A 42 0.27 2.62 -15.64
C ALA A 42 1.55 3.41 -16.00
N THR A 43 2.38 3.70 -15.00
CA THR A 43 3.60 4.52 -15.15
C THR A 43 4.87 3.68 -15.32
N GLY A 44 4.81 2.38 -15.03
CA GLY A 44 5.98 1.51 -14.97
C GLY A 44 6.88 1.80 -13.76
N ALA A 45 6.32 2.36 -12.69
CA ALA A 45 7.07 2.66 -11.47
C ALA A 45 7.59 1.38 -10.80
N SER A 46 8.73 1.49 -10.12
CA SER A 46 9.30 0.37 -9.37
C SER A 46 8.43 0.01 -8.16
N ASP A 47 8.59 -1.21 -7.64
CA ASP A 47 7.91 -1.62 -6.40
C ASP A 47 8.32 -0.77 -5.19
N ASP A 48 9.57 -0.30 -5.15
CA ASP A 48 10.05 0.58 -4.09
C ASP A 48 9.36 1.95 -4.14
N ASP A 49 9.22 2.53 -5.33
CA ASP A 49 8.51 3.80 -5.54
C ASP A 49 7.02 3.64 -5.20
N ARG A 50 6.40 2.54 -5.65
CA ARG A 50 5.02 2.16 -5.30
C ARG A 50 4.84 2.12 -3.79
N MET A 51 5.70 1.41 -3.06
CA MET A 51 5.58 1.26 -1.61
C MET A 51 5.91 2.55 -0.84
N ALA A 52 6.77 3.41 -1.37
CA ALA A 52 7.02 4.73 -0.81
C ALA A 52 5.79 5.64 -0.94
N GLU A 53 5.14 5.64 -2.10
CA GLU A 53 3.94 6.44 -2.33
C GLU A 53 2.75 5.94 -1.50
N VAL A 54 2.58 4.61 -1.34
CA VAL A 54 1.56 4.05 -0.43
C VAL A 54 1.73 4.61 0.99
N ARG A 55 2.94 4.55 1.56
CA ARG A 55 3.20 5.08 2.92
C ARG A 55 2.96 6.58 2.99
N LYS A 56 3.34 7.33 1.96
CA LYS A 56 3.09 8.77 1.87
C LYS A 56 1.60 9.10 1.87
N GLN A 57 0.79 8.39 1.08
CA GLN A 57 -0.66 8.60 1.04
C GLN A 57 -1.33 8.22 2.37
N MET A 58 -0.87 7.17 3.05
CA MET A 58 -1.34 6.85 4.40
C MET A 58 -1.06 8.01 5.38
N LEU A 59 0.12 8.62 5.35
CA LEU A 59 0.41 9.78 6.20
C LEU A 59 -0.49 10.99 5.88
N THR A 60 -0.80 11.20 4.60
CA THR A 60 -1.72 12.26 4.17
C THR A 60 -3.15 12.00 4.63
N ALA A 61 -3.62 10.75 4.66
CA ALA A 61 -4.98 10.40 5.06
C ALA A 61 -5.29 10.64 6.54
N VAL A 62 -4.27 10.87 7.38
CA VAL A 62 -4.39 11.13 8.82
C VAL A 62 -4.54 12.63 9.13
N ILE A 63 -4.26 13.50 8.16
CA ILE A 63 -4.28 14.97 8.29
C ILE A 63 -5.61 15.53 7.80
#